data_AF-A0A735LF50-F1
#
_entry.id   AF-A0A735LF50-F1
#
_cell.length_a   1.000
_cell.length_b   1.000
_cell.length_c   1.000
_cell.angle_alpha   90.00
_cell.angle_beta   90.00
_cell.angle_gamma   90.00
#
_symmetry.space_group_name_H-M   'P 1'
#
loop_
_entity.id
_entity.type
_entity.pdbx_description
1 polymer ?
#
loop_
_entity_poly.entity_id
_entity_poly.type
_entity_poly.pdbx_seq_one_letter_code
_entity_poly.pdbx_strand_id
1 'polypeptide(L)'
;IVTAFNIFLVSVLSVAEGSGLITDVNKMRMYQSLLAGILAVSLLISGFGLYATSAIAISGTIIFSIFSYKYFKKIFLQSLRHKNKYTEGGISWVNEIFPMQWRIALSWMSGYFIYFVMTPIAFKYFGAIYAGQLGMSLTLCNMVMATGLAWISTKYPKWGVMVSNKQLAELSKSFKSAVMQSSFFVLTGLTGVYISLWLLKLSGSNIGERFLGLQDFFFLSLAIIGNHIVACFATYIRAHKTEKMTLASCIMALLTITTMLFVAYLEYSRFYMLMYAALTWLYFVPQTYIIFKRFKSSYE
;
A
#
# COMPACT_ATOMS: atom_id res chain seq x y z
N ILE A 1 -9.29 16.01 -13.69
CA ILE A 1 -8.17 16.40 -14.59
C ILE A 1 -6.82 16.23 -13.91
N VAL A 2 -6.54 16.92 -12.79
CA VAL A 2 -5.25 16.82 -12.07
C VAL A 2 -4.89 15.39 -11.66
N THR A 3 -5.85 14.61 -11.18
CA THR A 3 -5.64 13.19 -10.84
C THR A 3 -5.26 12.31 -12.04
N ALA A 4 -5.80 12.60 -13.22
CA ALA A 4 -5.46 11.85 -14.44
C ALA A 4 -4.03 12.16 -14.90
N PHE A 5 -3.58 13.41 -14.75
CA PHE A 5 -2.19 13.78 -15.00
C PHE A 5 -1.25 13.01 -14.08
N ASN A 6 -1.58 12.87 -12.79
CA ASN A 6 -0.78 12.10 -11.81
C ASN A 6 -0.55 10.63 -12.21
N ILE A 7 -1.45 9.99 -12.96
CA ILE A 7 -1.28 8.60 -13.41
C ILE A 7 -0.08 8.46 -14.34
N PHE A 8 0.09 9.39 -15.29
CA PHE A 8 1.24 9.40 -16.19
C PHE A 8 2.57 9.52 -15.42
N LEU A 9 2.54 10.27 -14.32
CA LEU A 9 3.71 10.55 -13.49
C LEU A 9 4.22 9.31 -12.76
N VAL A 10 3.33 8.37 -12.40
CA VAL A 10 3.71 7.13 -11.70
C VAL A 10 4.71 6.33 -12.54
N SER A 11 4.48 6.19 -13.84
CA SER A 11 5.36 5.46 -14.75
C SER A 11 6.78 6.04 -14.78
N VAL A 12 6.89 7.37 -14.79
CA VAL A 12 8.17 8.10 -14.80
C VAL A 12 8.94 7.87 -13.51
N LEU A 13 8.24 7.91 -12.38
CA LEU A 13 8.83 7.70 -11.07
C LEU A 13 9.32 6.26 -10.91
N SER A 14 8.57 5.27 -11.41
CA SER A 14 9.01 3.87 -11.40
C SER A 14 10.31 3.66 -12.18
N VAL A 15 10.46 4.33 -13.34
CA VAL A 15 11.72 4.30 -14.10
C VAL A 15 12.84 4.98 -13.32
N ALA A 16 12.59 6.17 -12.75
CA ALA A 16 13.59 6.91 -11.97
C ALA A 16 14.07 6.13 -10.73
N GLU A 17 13.16 5.50 -9.98
CA GLU A 17 13.50 4.63 -8.85
C GLU A 17 14.32 3.42 -9.30
N GLY A 18 13.95 2.80 -10.42
CA GLY A 18 14.67 1.67 -11.02
C GLY A 18 16.08 2.04 -11.51
N SER A 19 16.29 3.27 -11.96
CA SER A 19 17.60 3.81 -12.36
C SER A 19 18.48 4.26 -11.19
N GLY A 20 18.03 4.12 -9.94
CA GLY A 20 18.81 4.44 -8.74
C GLY A 20 18.54 5.83 -8.13
N LEU A 21 17.61 6.62 -8.67
CA LEU A 21 17.23 7.95 -8.14
C LEU A 21 16.25 7.86 -6.96
N ILE A 22 16.43 6.88 -6.08
CA ILE A 22 15.53 6.60 -4.94
C ILE A 22 15.45 7.81 -4.01
N THR A 23 16.58 8.48 -3.77
CA THR A 23 16.64 9.66 -2.89
C THR A 23 15.83 10.83 -3.43
N ASP A 24 15.92 11.11 -4.73
CA ASP A 24 15.22 12.26 -5.34
C ASP A 24 13.72 12.01 -5.44
N VAL A 25 13.31 10.78 -5.73
CA VAL A 25 11.89 10.39 -5.74
C VAL A 25 11.29 10.49 -4.33
N ASN A 26 12.01 10.06 -3.29
CA ASN A 26 11.52 10.19 -1.92
C ASN A 26 11.49 11.65 -1.44
N LYS A 27 12.47 12.48 -1.83
CA LYS A 27 12.43 13.94 -1.58
C LYS A 27 11.20 14.56 -2.24
N MET A 28 10.92 14.20 -3.50
CA MET A 28 9.74 14.68 -4.20
C MET A 28 8.45 14.32 -3.45
N ARG A 29 8.29 13.05 -3.04
CA ARG A 29 7.13 12.59 -2.25
C ARG A 29 7.01 13.34 -0.92
N MET A 30 8.12 13.62 -0.25
CA MET A 30 8.12 14.42 0.98
C MET A 30 7.58 15.83 0.74
N TYR A 31 8.07 16.54 -0.28
CA TYR A 31 7.56 17.87 -0.62
C TYR A 31 6.10 17.84 -1.08
N GLN A 32 5.67 16.79 -1.79
CA GLN A 32 4.25 16.59 -2.15
C GLN A 32 3.39 16.49 -0.89
N SER A 33 3.77 15.67 0.08
CA SER A 33 3.02 15.51 1.33
C SER A 33 2.99 16.78 2.17
N LEU A 34 4.11 17.49 2.29
CA LEU A 34 4.19 18.75 3.04
C LEU A 34 3.28 19.82 2.43
N LEU A 35 3.39 20.05 1.12
CA LEU A 35 2.57 21.04 0.43
C LEU A 35 1.09 20.63 0.44
N ALA A 36 0.78 19.33 0.31
CA ALA A 36 -0.60 18.84 0.39
C ALA A 36 -1.21 19.10 1.77
N GLY A 37 -0.46 18.88 2.86
CA GLY A 37 -0.91 19.15 4.22
C GLY A 37 -1.18 20.62 4.46
N ILE A 38 -0.25 21.51 4.05
CA ILE A 38 -0.41 22.96 4.17
C ILE A 38 -1.65 23.42 3.39
N LEU A 39 -1.77 23.04 2.10
CA LEU A 39 -2.90 23.41 1.26
C LEU A 39 -4.23 22.87 1.80
N ALA A 40 -4.27 21.64 2.32
CA ALA A 40 -5.47 21.07 2.89
C ALA A 40 -5.94 21.85 4.11
N VAL A 41 -5.04 22.19 5.04
CA VAL A 41 -5.37 22.99 6.24
C VAL A 41 -5.83 24.39 5.83
N SER A 42 -5.14 25.05 4.90
CA SER A 42 -5.54 26.36 4.40
C SER A 42 -6.95 26.34 3.79
N LEU A 43 -7.25 25.36 2.92
CA LEU A 43 -8.57 25.23 2.30
C LEU A 43 -9.68 24.96 3.33
N LEU A 44 -9.38 24.18 4.37
CA LEU A 44 -10.33 23.91 5.46
C LEU A 44 -10.62 25.18 6.27
N ILE A 45 -9.59 25.94 6.64
CA ILE A 45 -9.73 27.21 7.38
C ILE A 45 -10.52 28.24 6.56
N SER A 46 -10.29 28.27 5.24
CA SER A 46 -11.01 29.16 4.32
C SER A 46 -12.45 28.72 4.01
N GLY A 47 -12.94 27.63 4.61
CA GLY A 47 -14.35 27.21 4.47
C GLY A 47 -14.67 26.41 3.20
N PHE A 48 -13.66 25.97 2.44
CA PHE A 48 -13.88 25.19 1.20
C PHE A 48 -14.28 23.72 1.47
N GLY A 49 -14.38 23.29 2.73
CA GLY A 49 -14.92 21.99 3.12
C GLY A 49 -14.28 20.82 2.37
N LEU A 50 -15.10 20.00 1.69
CA LEU A 50 -14.68 18.81 0.95
C LEU A 50 -13.69 19.09 -0.19
N TYR A 51 -13.63 20.32 -0.72
CA TYR A 51 -12.66 20.67 -1.76
C TYR A 51 -11.21 20.63 -1.24
N ALA A 52 -10.99 20.63 0.08
CA ALA A 52 -9.66 20.41 0.67
C ALA A 52 -9.02 19.08 0.24
N THR A 53 -9.83 18.08 -0.13
CA THR A 53 -9.34 16.79 -0.64
C THR A 53 -8.56 16.93 -1.97
N SER A 54 -8.82 18.00 -2.73
CA SER A 54 -8.09 18.30 -3.97
C SER A 54 -6.64 18.74 -3.75
N ALA A 55 -6.29 19.15 -2.52
CA ALA A 55 -4.94 19.60 -2.16
C ALA A 55 -3.86 18.56 -2.48
N ILE A 56 -4.16 17.27 -2.28
CA ILE A 56 -3.25 16.16 -2.59
C ILE A 56 -2.93 16.13 -4.09
N ALA A 57 -3.96 16.21 -4.93
CA ALA A 57 -3.78 16.15 -6.37
C ALA A 57 -3.00 17.36 -6.90
N ILE A 58 -3.37 18.57 -6.43
CA ILE A 58 -2.73 19.84 -6.80
C ILE A 58 -1.25 19.84 -6.41
N SER A 59 -0.95 19.51 -5.15
CA SER A 59 0.42 19.40 -4.66
C SER A 59 1.24 18.38 -5.47
N GLY A 60 0.64 17.22 -5.73
CA GLY A 60 1.23 16.15 -6.54
C GLY A 60 1.73 16.66 -7.89
N THR A 61 0.85 17.35 -8.64
CA THR A 61 1.14 17.86 -9.98
C THR A 61 2.17 19.01 -9.95
N ILE A 62 2.07 19.96 -9.01
CA ILE A 62 3.01 21.08 -8.91
C ILE A 62 4.43 20.57 -8.62
N ILE A 63 4.60 19.80 -7.55
CA ILE A 63 5.91 19.33 -7.12
C ILE A 63 6.51 18.37 -8.14
N PHE A 64 5.70 17.49 -8.74
CA PHE A 64 6.20 16.60 -9.78
C PHE A 64 6.71 17.40 -10.98
N SER A 65 5.98 18.44 -11.44
CA SER A 65 6.39 19.23 -12.59
C SER A 65 7.77 19.88 -12.36
N ILE A 66 8.00 20.40 -11.15
CA ILE A 66 9.29 20.97 -10.73
C ILE A 66 10.39 19.90 -10.72
N PHE A 67 10.16 18.76 -10.08
CA PHE A 67 11.15 17.69 -9.96
C PHE A 67 11.45 17.00 -11.31
N SER A 68 10.44 16.83 -12.15
CA SER A 68 10.58 16.27 -13.49
C SER A 68 11.48 17.14 -14.35
N TYR A 69 11.27 18.47 -14.32
CA TYR A 69 12.13 19.41 -15.04
C TYR A 69 13.58 19.41 -14.53
N LYS A 70 13.78 19.34 -13.21
CA LYS A 70 15.11 19.48 -12.59
C LYS A 70 15.93 18.18 -12.58
N TYR A 71 15.30 17.04 -12.28
CA TYR A 71 15.99 15.77 -12.01
C TYR A 71 15.71 14.69 -13.06
N PHE A 72 14.47 14.58 -13.55
CA PHE A 72 14.10 13.47 -14.46
C PHE A 72 14.26 13.80 -15.95
N LYS A 73 14.42 15.08 -16.32
CA LYS A 73 14.59 15.54 -17.70
C LYS A 73 15.68 14.78 -18.48
N LYS A 74 16.78 14.42 -17.82
CA LYS A 74 17.88 13.65 -18.44
C LYS A 74 17.43 12.24 -18.87
N ILE A 75 16.61 11.55 -18.07
CA ILE A 75 16.08 10.23 -18.39
C ILE A 75 15.23 10.30 -19.66
N PHE A 76 14.34 11.29 -19.75
CA PHE A 76 13.52 11.50 -20.94
C PHE A 76 14.36 11.82 -22.18
N LEU A 77 15.32 12.75 -22.05
CA LEU A 77 16.17 13.14 -23.17
C LEU A 77 17.04 11.97 -23.66
N GLN A 78 17.55 11.14 -22.76
CA GLN A 78 18.30 9.93 -23.14
C GLN A 78 17.39 8.89 -23.81
N SER A 79 16.19 8.65 -23.25
CA SER A 79 15.22 7.73 -23.83
C SER A 79 14.71 8.14 -25.21
N LEU A 80 14.56 9.44 -25.49
CA LEU A 80 14.17 9.93 -26.82
C LEU A 80 15.33 9.97 -27.82
N ARG A 81 16.56 10.26 -27.36
CA ARG A 81 17.73 10.39 -28.24
C ARG A 81 18.33 9.06 -28.66
N HIS A 82 18.25 8.04 -27.81
CA HIS A 82 18.75 6.70 -28.12
C HIS A 82 17.61 5.82 -28.64
N LYS A 83 17.20 6.04 -29.89
CA LYS A 83 16.35 5.07 -30.60
C LYS A 83 17.18 3.80 -30.85
N ASN A 84 16.63 2.66 -30.42
CA ASN A 84 17.24 1.33 -30.45
C ASN A 84 18.10 1.08 -31.70
N LYS A 85 19.43 1.03 -31.51
CA LYS A 85 20.38 0.47 -32.48
C LYS A 85 20.66 -1.01 -32.24
N TYR A 86 20.03 -1.61 -31.23
CA TYR A 86 20.21 -3.00 -30.82
C TYR A 86 18.90 -3.77 -31.01
N THR A 87 18.79 -4.49 -32.13
CA THR A 87 17.69 -5.43 -32.43
C THR A 87 17.98 -6.85 -31.93
N GLU A 88 19.21 -7.14 -31.50
CA GLU A 88 19.59 -8.43 -30.92
C GLU A 88 19.77 -8.28 -29.41
N GLY A 89 18.88 -8.92 -28.62
CA GLY A 89 18.93 -8.90 -27.15
C GLY A 89 18.12 -7.79 -26.46
N GLY A 90 17.25 -7.07 -27.18
CA GLY A 90 16.34 -6.09 -26.60
C GLY A 90 15.23 -6.73 -25.75
N ILE A 91 14.83 -6.07 -24.67
CA ILE A 91 13.72 -6.51 -23.80
C ILE A 91 12.39 -6.33 -24.53
N SER A 92 11.66 -7.43 -24.77
CA SER A 92 10.31 -7.37 -25.32
C SER A 92 9.31 -7.00 -24.24
N TRP A 93 8.80 -5.76 -24.25
CA TRP A 93 7.85 -5.31 -23.24
C TRP A 93 6.58 -6.17 -23.19
N VAL A 94 6.04 -6.52 -24.35
CA VAL A 94 4.78 -7.28 -24.46
C VAL A 94 4.95 -8.71 -23.96
N ASN A 95 6.10 -9.35 -24.20
CA ASN A 95 6.32 -10.75 -23.84
C ASN A 95 6.94 -10.92 -22.44
N GLU A 96 7.74 -9.95 -21.97
CA GLU A 96 8.49 -10.09 -20.72
C GLU A 96 7.89 -9.29 -19.56
N ILE A 97 7.36 -8.09 -19.81
CA ILE A 97 6.94 -7.15 -18.75
C ILE A 97 5.43 -7.13 -18.58
N PHE A 98 4.68 -6.98 -19.67
CA PHE A 98 3.23 -6.87 -19.66
C PHE A 98 2.53 -8.05 -18.93
N PRO A 99 2.95 -9.33 -19.09
CA PRO A 99 2.30 -10.46 -18.44
C PRO A 99 2.34 -10.39 -16.90
N MET A 100 3.40 -9.81 -16.35
CA MET A 100 3.52 -9.56 -14.91
C MET A 100 2.69 -8.33 -14.51
N GLN A 101 2.73 -7.25 -15.29
CA GLN A 101 2.05 -5.99 -14.96
C GLN A 101 0.52 -6.15 -14.86
N TRP A 102 -0.13 -6.85 -15.78
CA TRP A 102 -1.59 -7.04 -15.68
C TRP A 102 -2.00 -7.89 -14.47
N ARG A 103 -1.18 -8.87 -14.10
CA ARG A 103 -1.37 -9.69 -12.89
C ARG A 103 -1.21 -8.87 -11.61
N ILE A 104 -0.25 -7.95 -11.59
CA ILE A 104 -0.07 -6.98 -10.50
C ILE A 104 -1.29 -6.07 -10.45
N ALA A 105 -1.75 -5.54 -11.59
CA ALA A 105 -2.93 -4.67 -11.64
C ALA A 105 -4.16 -5.35 -11.05
N LEU A 106 -4.44 -6.62 -11.42
CA LEU A 106 -5.52 -7.41 -10.82
C LEU A 106 -5.34 -7.62 -9.31
N SER A 107 -4.12 -7.91 -8.85
CA SER A 107 -3.84 -8.06 -7.42
C SER A 107 -4.05 -6.74 -6.66
N TRP A 108 -3.69 -5.60 -7.24
CA TRP A 108 -3.87 -4.28 -6.64
C TRP A 108 -5.34 -3.85 -6.63
N MET A 109 -6.09 -4.12 -7.71
CA MET A 109 -7.54 -3.92 -7.74
C MET A 109 -8.23 -4.77 -6.68
N SER A 110 -7.80 -6.02 -6.49
CA SER A 110 -8.30 -6.87 -5.41
C SER A 110 -7.99 -6.26 -4.04
N GLY A 111 -6.76 -5.75 -3.83
CA GLY A 111 -6.38 -5.00 -2.63
C GLY A 111 -7.29 -3.80 -2.37
N TYR A 112 -7.64 -3.03 -3.41
CA TYR A 112 -8.58 -1.91 -3.27
C TYR A 112 -9.92 -2.36 -2.69
N PHE A 113 -10.50 -3.45 -3.22
CA PHE A 113 -11.74 -4.01 -2.67
C PHE A 113 -11.58 -4.52 -1.24
N ILE A 114 -10.47 -5.19 -0.92
CA ILE A 114 -10.20 -5.68 0.45
C ILE A 114 -10.21 -4.53 1.46
N TYR A 115 -9.60 -3.38 1.14
CA TYR A 115 -9.44 -2.29 2.10
C TYR A 115 -10.58 -1.27 2.08
N PHE A 116 -11.12 -0.92 0.91
CA PHE A 116 -12.01 0.23 0.77
C PHE A 116 -13.49 -0.12 0.65
N VAL A 117 -13.86 -1.36 0.33
CA VAL A 117 -15.29 -1.74 0.21
C VAL A 117 -15.99 -1.75 1.57
N MET A 118 -15.24 -1.92 2.66
CA MET A 118 -15.79 -2.02 4.00
C MET A 118 -16.50 -0.75 4.46
N THR A 119 -15.95 0.42 4.13
CA THR A 119 -16.49 1.71 4.59
C THR A 119 -17.84 2.04 3.94
N PRO A 120 -18.04 1.91 2.62
CA PRO A 120 -19.35 2.08 1.99
C PRO A 120 -20.41 1.08 2.48
N ILE A 121 -20.03 -0.19 2.70
CA ILE A 121 -20.94 -1.20 3.26
C ILE A 121 -21.35 -0.77 4.67
N ALA A 122 -20.38 -0.46 5.54
CA ALA A 122 -20.63 0.02 6.88
C ALA A 122 -21.49 1.30 6.91
N PHE A 123 -21.30 2.21 5.96
CA PHE A 123 -22.10 3.43 5.85
C PHE A 123 -23.58 3.13 5.59
N LYS A 124 -23.85 2.17 4.70
CA LYS A 124 -25.22 1.78 4.35
C LYS A 124 -25.94 1.05 5.48
N TYR A 125 -25.26 0.14 6.18
CA TYR A 125 -25.90 -0.76 7.16
C TYR A 125 -25.75 -0.33 8.62
N PHE A 126 -24.62 0.28 9.00
CA PHE A 126 -24.34 0.71 10.38
C PHE A 126 -24.39 2.23 10.55
N GLY A 127 -24.65 2.97 9.48
CA GLY A 127 -24.79 4.43 9.47
C GLY A 127 -23.47 5.20 9.39
N ALA A 128 -23.60 6.53 9.24
CA ALA A 128 -22.48 7.43 8.97
C ALA A 128 -21.45 7.50 10.11
N ILE A 129 -21.88 7.37 11.37
CA ILE A 129 -21.01 7.46 12.54
C ILE A 129 -20.01 6.30 12.54
N TYR A 130 -20.49 5.06 12.49
CA TYR A 130 -19.64 3.88 12.49
C TYR A 130 -18.71 3.85 11.26
N ALA A 131 -19.22 4.19 10.09
CA ALA A 131 -18.41 4.27 8.87
C ALA A 131 -17.30 5.33 8.96
N GLY A 132 -17.58 6.49 9.57
CA GLY A 132 -16.58 7.52 9.83
C GLY A 132 -15.49 7.03 10.78
N GLN A 133 -15.88 6.38 11.89
CA GLN A 133 -14.95 5.79 12.85
C GLN A 133 -14.07 4.70 12.23
N LEU A 134 -14.67 3.83 11.41
CA LEU A 134 -13.98 2.80 10.64
C LEU A 134 -12.98 3.42 9.66
N GLY A 135 -13.39 4.42 8.89
CA GLY A 135 -12.53 5.11 7.93
C GLY A 135 -11.32 5.79 8.60
N MET A 136 -11.53 6.45 9.74
CA MET A 136 -10.43 7.06 10.50
C MET A 136 -9.48 6.02 11.09
N SER A 137 -10.03 4.92 11.65
CA SER A 137 -9.22 3.84 12.22
C SER A 137 -8.41 3.11 11.15
N LEU A 138 -9.01 2.84 9.98
CA LEU A 138 -8.34 2.26 8.81
C LEU A 138 -7.20 3.17 8.33
N THR A 139 -7.46 4.47 8.21
CA THR A 139 -6.44 5.45 7.78
C THR A 139 -5.24 5.42 8.72
N LEU A 140 -5.48 5.47 10.03
CA LEU A 140 -4.42 5.45 11.04
C LEU A 140 -3.60 4.14 10.98
N CYS A 141 -4.27 2.99 10.94
CA CYS A 141 -3.55 1.70 10.87
C CYS A 141 -2.78 1.54 9.55
N ASN A 142 -3.35 1.99 8.43
CA ASN A 142 -2.67 1.97 7.13
C ASN A 142 -1.45 2.90 7.11
N MET A 143 -1.47 4.03 7.82
CA MET A 143 -0.29 4.90 7.96
C MET A 143 0.86 4.16 8.67
N VAL A 144 0.55 3.41 9.74
CA VAL A 144 1.55 2.58 10.44
C VAL A 144 2.09 1.50 9.49
N MET A 145 1.21 0.79 8.79
CA MET A 145 1.62 -0.24 7.82
C MET A 145 2.48 0.33 6.70
N ALA A 146 2.07 1.45 6.09
CA ALA A 146 2.81 2.10 5.00
C ALA A 146 4.21 2.54 5.44
N THR A 147 4.34 3.03 6.68
CA THR A 147 5.64 3.38 7.27
C THR A 147 6.49 2.12 7.47
N GLY A 148 5.91 1.02 7.96
CA GLY A 148 6.58 -0.28 8.02
C GLY A 148 7.06 -0.79 6.66
N LEU A 149 6.25 -0.62 5.61
CA LEU A 149 6.62 -1.01 4.24
C LEU A 149 7.75 -0.16 3.65
N ALA A 150 8.09 1.00 4.22
CA ALA A 150 9.24 1.80 3.77
C ALA A 150 10.58 1.07 3.90
N TRP A 151 10.74 0.19 4.90
CA TRP A 151 11.93 -0.68 5.03
C TRP A 151 12.07 -1.68 3.87
N ILE A 152 10.95 -2.04 3.25
CA ILE A 152 10.88 -2.98 2.12
C ILE A 152 11.07 -2.22 0.80
N SER A 153 10.27 -1.17 0.57
CA SER A 153 10.24 -0.44 -0.71
C SER A 153 11.57 0.23 -1.06
N THR A 154 12.32 0.72 -0.06
CA THR A 154 13.66 1.31 -0.26
C THR A 154 14.72 0.29 -0.68
N LYS A 155 14.52 -1.00 -0.38
CA LYS A 155 15.43 -2.10 -0.75
C LYS A 155 14.99 -2.84 -2.01
N TYR A 156 13.73 -2.69 -2.41
CA TYR A 156 13.15 -3.38 -3.57
C TYR A 156 13.97 -3.25 -4.87
N PRO A 157 14.46 -2.06 -5.29
CA PRO A 157 15.29 -1.95 -6.49
C PRO A 157 16.61 -2.74 -6.38
N LYS A 158 17.25 -2.72 -5.20
CA LYS A 158 18.48 -3.48 -4.95
C LYS A 158 18.24 -4.99 -5.02
N TRP A 159 17.09 -5.45 -4.53
CA TRP A 159 16.71 -6.86 -4.66
C TRP A 159 16.56 -7.29 -6.12
N GLY A 160 15.99 -6.44 -6.98
CA GLY A 160 15.95 -6.72 -8.42
C GLY A 160 17.33 -6.92 -9.05
N VAL A 161 18.32 -6.11 -8.65
CA VAL A 161 19.72 -6.26 -9.09
C VAL A 161 20.38 -7.52 -8.53
N MET A 162 20.15 -7.85 -7.26
CA MET A 162 20.66 -9.09 -6.66
C MET A 162 20.09 -10.33 -7.36
N VAL A 163 18.81 -10.30 -7.74
CA VAL A 163 18.18 -11.38 -8.53
C VAL A 163 18.84 -11.51 -9.90
N SER A 164 19.07 -10.40 -10.62
CA SER A 164 19.75 -10.47 -11.93
C SER A 164 21.18 -10.98 -11.83
N ASN A 165 21.86 -10.70 -10.73
CA ASN A 165 23.24 -11.13 -10.47
C ASN A 165 23.33 -12.51 -9.79
N LYS A 166 22.20 -13.23 -9.60
CA LYS A 166 22.13 -14.52 -8.90
C LYS A 166 22.69 -14.52 -7.47
N GLN A 167 22.66 -13.36 -6.79
CA GLN A 167 23.13 -13.19 -5.41
C GLN A 167 22.04 -13.56 -4.39
N LEU A 168 21.55 -14.80 -4.44
CA LEU A 168 20.37 -15.24 -3.68
C LEU A 168 20.60 -15.24 -2.15
N ALA A 169 21.80 -15.58 -1.68
CA ALA A 169 22.12 -15.58 -0.25
C ALA A 169 22.04 -14.17 0.36
N GLU A 170 22.60 -13.16 -0.33
CA GLU A 170 22.56 -11.76 0.10
C GLU A 170 21.13 -11.21 0.05
N LEU A 171 20.38 -11.56 -1.00
CA LEU A 171 18.97 -11.23 -1.15
C LEU A 171 18.15 -11.78 0.04
N SER A 172 18.29 -13.06 0.36
CA SER A 172 17.57 -13.74 1.45
C SER A 172 17.91 -13.10 2.81
N LYS A 173 19.18 -12.79 3.06
CA LYS A 173 19.65 -12.10 4.28
C LYS A 173 19.06 -10.69 4.39
N SER A 174 19.14 -9.91 3.31
CA SER A 174 18.62 -8.55 3.22
C SER A 174 17.10 -8.50 3.43
N PHE A 175 16.38 -9.42 2.79
CA PHE A 175 14.93 -9.57 2.91
C PHE A 175 14.53 -9.92 4.35
N LYS A 176 15.14 -10.95 4.95
CA LYS A 176 14.83 -11.37 6.34
C LYS A 176 15.03 -10.22 7.33
N SER A 177 16.14 -9.50 7.22
CA SER A 177 16.41 -8.32 8.05
C SER A 177 15.36 -7.23 7.87
N ALA A 178 14.98 -6.92 6.61
CA ALA A 178 14.00 -5.89 6.31
C ALA A 178 12.60 -6.25 6.82
N VAL A 179 12.16 -7.50 6.64
CA VAL A 179 10.86 -7.99 7.12
C VAL A 179 10.80 -8.00 8.64
N MET A 180 11.89 -8.38 9.32
CA MET A 180 11.93 -8.37 10.78
C MET A 180 11.82 -6.95 11.33
N GLN A 181 12.58 -6.00 10.76
CA GLN A 181 12.53 -4.58 11.15
C GLN A 181 11.15 -3.97 10.87
N SER A 182 10.60 -4.22 9.68
CA SER A 182 9.28 -3.69 9.31
C SER A 182 8.16 -4.27 10.18
N SER A 183 8.18 -5.57 10.43
CA SER A 183 7.15 -6.24 11.23
C SER A 183 7.23 -5.81 12.70
N PHE A 184 8.44 -5.66 13.25
CA PHE A 184 8.63 -5.12 14.59
C PHE A 184 8.08 -3.69 14.72
N PHE A 185 8.37 -2.83 13.74
CA PHE A 185 7.82 -1.49 13.70
C PHE A 185 6.28 -1.48 13.63
N VAL A 186 5.69 -2.29 12.75
CA VAL A 186 4.22 -2.34 12.61
C VAL A 186 3.56 -2.86 13.89
N LEU A 187 4.12 -3.91 14.50
CA LEU A 187 3.60 -4.47 15.75
C LEU A 187 3.66 -3.46 16.89
N THR A 188 4.83 -2.84 17.10
CA THR A 188 5.01 -1.83 18.17
C THR A 188 4.20 -0.57 17.89
N GLY A 189 4.13 -0.11 16.65
CA GLY A 189 3.34 1.05 16.24
C GLY A 189 1.84 0.86 16.46
N LEU A 190 1.28 -0.28 16.03
CA LEU A 190 -0.14 -0.57 16.25
C LEU A 190 -0.46 -0.78 17.74
N THR A 191 0.44 -1.42 18.49
CA THR A 191 0.30 -1.56 19.95
C THR A 191 0.31 -0.19 20.64
N GLY A 192 1.23 0.70 20.25
CA GLY A 192 1.29 2.07 20.77
C GLY A 192 0.03 2.87 20.45
N VAL A 193 -0.50 2.74 19.23
CA VAL A 193 -1.77 3.37 18.84
C VAL A 193 -2.95 2.80 19.64
N TYR A 194 -3.01 1.48 19.84
CA TYR A 194 -4.04 0.83 20.64
C TYR A 194 -4.04 1.33 22.09
N ILE A 195 -2.87 1.38 22.73
CA ILE A 195 -2.72 1.92 24.10
C ILE A 195 -3.12 3.39 24.15
N SER A 196 -2.71 4.19 23.17
CA SER A 196 -3.09 5.61 23.09
C SER A 196 -4.60 5.79 22.98
N LEU A 197 -5.27 4.97 22.15
CA LEU A 197 -6.72 4.99 22.02
C LEU A 197 -7.42 4.57 23.32
N TRP A 198 -6.89 3.56 24.00
CA TRP A 198 -7.39 3.13 25.30
C TRP A 198 -7.32 4.25 26.35
N LEU A 199 -6.18 4.94 26.45
CA LEU A 199 -6.02 6.10 27.33
C LEU A 199 -6.98 7.26 26.97
N LEU A 200 -7.14 7.55 25.67
CA LEU A 200 -8.07 8.59 25.20
C LEU A 200 -9.53 8.28 25.54
N LYS A 201 -9.95 7.01 25.44
CA LYS A 201 -11.30 6.60 25.83
C LYS A 201 -11.49 6.63 27.36
N LEU A 202 -10.49 6.22 28.14
CA LEU A 202 -10.55 6.30 29.60
C LEU A 202 -10.67 7.73 30.13
N SER A 203 -10.00 8.68 29.49
CA SER A 203 -10.07 10.10 29.83
C SER A 203 -11.37 10.79 29.40
N GLY A 204 -12.29 10.09 28.73
CA GLY A 204 -13.53 10.67 28.21
C GLY A 204 -13.30 11.71 27.12
N SER A 205 -12.16 11.67 26.41
CA SER A 205 -11.85 12.64 25.37
C SER A 205 -12.75 12.47 24.15
N ASN A 206 -13.31 13.58 23.66
CA ASN A 206 -14.06 13.64 22.39
C ASN A 206 -13.26 13.11 21.18
N ILE A 207 -11.93 13.04 21.27
CA ILE A 207 -11.08 12.47 20.20
C ILE A 207 -11.20 10.95 20.16
N GLY A 208 -11.27 10.28 21.32
CA GLY A 208 -11.37 8.82 21.42
C GLY A 208 -12.66 8.26 20.82
N GLU A 209 -13.74 9.04 20.85
CA GLU A 209 -15.04 8.71 20.25
C GLU A 209 -15.05 8.79 18.72
N ARG A 210 -14.01 9.37 18.11
CA ARG A 210 -13.91 9.44 16.65
C ARG A 210 -13.28 8.20 16.01
N PHE A 211 -12.79 7.27 16.83
CA PHE A 211 -12.24 5.99 16.40
C PHE A 211 -13.18 4.85 16.77
N LEU A 212 -12.93 3.67 16.17
CA LEU A 212 -13.66 2.46 16.50
C LEU A 212 -13.60 2.13 18.00
N GLY A 213 -14.56 1.32 18.46
CA GLY A 213 -14.48 0.69 19.77
C GLY A 213 -13.20 -0.14 19.91
N LEU A 214 -12.71 -0.32 21.15
CA LEU A 214 -11.43 -0.99 21.40
C LEU A 214 -11.38 -2.41 20.81
N GLN A 215 -12.49 -3.15 20.90
CA GLN A 215 -12.61 -4.49 20.33
C GLN A 215 -12.44 -4.48 18.80
N ASP A 216 -13.19 -3.63 18.10
CA ASP A 216 -13.12 -3.52 16.64
C ASP A 216 -11.75 -3.02 16.18
N PHE A 217 -11.16 -2.07 16.91
CA PHE A 217 -9.81 -1.57 16.65
C PHE A 217 -8.74 -2.65 16.84
N PHE A 218 -8.89 -3.51 17.86
CA PHE A 218 -8.00 -4.64 18.08
C PHE A 218 -8.03 -5.61 16.90
N PHE A 219 -9.22 -6.01 16.45
CA PHE A 219 -9.35 -6.90 15.29
C PHE A 219 -8.87 -6.25 14.00
N LEU A 220 -9.13 -4.96 13.80
CA LEU A 220 -8.56 -4.21 12.69
C LEU A 220 -7.03 -4.24 12.72
N SER A 221 -6.42 -4.01 13.89
CA SER A 221 -4.96 -4.03 14.06
C SER A 221 -4.40 -5.41 13.71
N LEU A 222 -5.05 -6.49 14.16
CA LEU A 222 -4.67 -7.85 13.78
C LEU A 222 -4.73 -8.07 12.27
N ALA A 223 -5.81 -7.62 11.60
CA ALA A 223 -5.93 -7.72 10.15
C ALA A 223 -4.81 -6.95 9.43
N ILE A 224 -4.44 -5.77 9.92
CA ILE A 224 -3.38 -4.95 9.32
C ILE A 224 -1.99 -5.61 9.48
N ILE A 225 -1.71 -6.26 10.60
CA ILE A 225 -0.48 -7.06 10.77
C ILE A 225 -0.43 -8.19 9.73
N GLY A 226 -1.54 -8.91 9.54
CA GLY A 226 -1.62 -9.97 8.53
C GLY A 226 -1.40 -9.42 7.11
N ASN A 227 -2.05 -8.32 6.75
CA ASN A 227 -1.87 -7.66 5.45
C ASN A 227 -0.43 -7.17 5.23
N HIS A 228 0.24 -6.68 6.26
CA HIS A 228 1.66 -6.30 6.20
C HIS A 228 2.55 -7.49 5.82
N ILE A 229 2.33 -8.65 6.43
CA ILE A 229 3.06 -9.90 6.10
C ILE A 229 2.82 -10.27 4.64
N VAL A 230 1.57 -10.21 4.18
CA VAL A 230 1.23 -10.52 2.80
C VAL A 230 1.94 -9.58 1.81
N ALA A 231 1.93 -8.27 2.10
CA ALA A 231 2.60 -7.27 1.28
C ALA A 231 4.12 -7.49 1.22
N CYS A 232 4.76 -7.88 2.33
CA CYS A 232 6.18 -8.22 2.37
C CYS A 232 6.52 -9.39 1.44
N PHE A 233 5.78 -10.50 1.52
CA PHE A 233 6.02 -11.67 0.67
C PHE A 233 5.71 -11.42 -0.80
N ALA A 234 4.61 -10.72 -1.10
CA ALA A 234 4.27 -10.35 -2.48
C ALA A 234 5.40 -9.51 -3.11
N THR A 235 5.98 -8.58 -2.36
CA THR A 235 7.07 -7.72 -2.86
C THR A 235 8.34 -8.52 -3.16
N TYR A 236 8.67 -9.53 -2.36
CA TYR A 236 9.81 -10.42 -2.64
C TYR A 236 9.61 -11.25 -3.92
N ILE A 237 8.41 -11.82 -4.11
CA ILE A 237 8.09 -12.58 -5.34
C ILE A 237 8.19 -11.68 -6.57
N ARG A 238 7.70 -10.43 -6.46
CA ARG A 238 7.79 -9.43 -7.53
C ARG A 238 9.21 -9.01 -7.87
N ALA A 239 10.13 -9.01 -6.90
CA ALA A 239 11.54 -8.73 -7.17
C ALA A 239 12.16 -9.73 -8.17
N HIS A 240 11.56 -10.93 -8.31
CA HIS A 240 11.95 -11.95 -9.28
C HIS A 240 11.22 -11.86 -10.62
N LYS A 241 10.58 -10.71 -10.92
CA LYS A 241 9.77 -10.49 -12.13
C LYS A 241 8.61 -11.49 -12.30
N THR A 242 8.06 -11.98 -11.20
CA THR A 242 6.89 -12.88 -11.23
C THR A 242 5.78 -12.36 -10.33
N GLU A 243 4.54 -12.73 -10.65
CA GLU A 243 3.37 -12.44 -9.83
C GLU A 243 2.57 -13.74 -9.66
N LYS A 244 2.54 -14.27 -8.43
CA LYS A 244 1.86 -15.51 -8.05
C LYS A 244 0.69 -15.27 -7.09
N MET A 245 0.51 -14.04 -6.60
CA MET A 245 -0.50 -13.69 -5.60
C MET A 245 -1.86 -13.34 -6.21
N THR A 246 -1.97 -13.16 -7.52
CA THR A 246 -3.20 -12.67 -8.17
C THR A 246 -4.44 -13.45 -7.78
N LEU A 247 -4.43 -14.78 -7.92
CA LEU A 247 -5.58 -15.61 -7.58
C LEU A 247 -5.92 -15.53 -6.08
N ALA A 248 -4.91 -15.60 -5.22
CA ALA A 248 -5.11 -15.51 -3.77
C ALA A 248 -5.75 -14.17 -3.37
N SER A 249 -5.30 -13.06 -3.97
CA SER A 249 -5.84 -11.72 -3.77
C SER A 249 -7.27 -11.60 -4.28
N CYS A 250 -7.59 -12.14 -5.47
CA CYS A 250 -8.95 -12.11 -6.02
C CYS A 250 -9.94 -12.87 -5.14
N ILE A 251 -9.56 -14.07 -4.67
CA ILE A 251 -10.38 -14.85 -3.74
C ILE A 251 -10.54 -14.10 -2.41
N MET A 252 -9.47 -13.52 -1.86
CA MET A 252 -9.56 -12.72 -0.63
C MET A 252 -10.52 -11.53 -0.80
N ALA A 253 -10.47 -10.84 -1.94
CA ALA A 253 -11.39 -9.73 -2.23
C ALA A 253 -12.85 -10.19 -2.30
N LEU A 254 -13.13 -11.30 -2.98
CA LEU A 254 -14.47 -11.88 -3.05
C LEU A 254 -14.97 -12.32 -1.68
N LEU A 255 -14.15 -13.04 -0.91
CA LEU A 255 -14.46 -13.45 0.45
C LEU A 255 -14.72 -12.25 1.36
N THR A 256 -13.92 -11.20 1.23
CA THR A 256 -14.10 -9.96 2.00
C THR A 256 -15.42 -9.30 1.64
N ILE A 257 -15.70 -9.06 0.36
CA ILE A 257 -16.95 -8.43 -0.08
C ILE A 257 -18.17 -9.23 0.41
N THR A 258 -18.19 -10.53 0.16
CA THR A 258 -19.33 -11.40 0.51
C THR A 258 -19.52 -11.50 2.02
N THR A 259 -18.46 -11.71 2.79
CA THR A 259 -18.54 -11.83 4.25
C THR A 259 -18.93 -10.50 4.90
N MET A 260 -18.35 -9.39 4.45
CA MET A 260 -18.69 -8.06 4.98
C MET A 260 -20.14 -7.70 4.66
N LEU A 261 -20.62 -7.97 3.45
CA LEU A 261 -22.03 -7.78 3.10
C LEU A 261 -22.95 -8.66 3.94
N PHE A 262 -22.60 -9.93 4.15
CA PHE A 262 -23.40 -10.86 4.96
C PHE A 262 -23.51 -10.41 6.42
N VAL A 263 -22.38 -10.07 7.06
CA VAL A 263 -22.35 -9.58 8.44
C VAL A 263 -23.10 -8.26 8.57
N ALA A 264 -22.94 -7.36 7.60
CA ALA A 264 -23.64 -6.08 7.58
C ALA A 264 -25.15 -6.23 7.39
N TYR A 265 -25.59 -7.16 6.54
CA TYR A 265 -27.01 -7.47 6.33
C TYR A 265 -27.69 -8.02 7.59
N LEU A 266 -26.95 -8.79 8.41
CA LEU A 266 -27.43 -9.26 9.71
C LEU A 266 -27.33 -8.21 10.82
N GLU A 267 -26.90 -6.99 10.50
CA GLU A 267 -26.72 -5.87 11.44
C GLU A 267 -25.76 -6.16 12.62
N TYR A 268 -24.84 -7.12 12.44
CA TYR A 268 -23.91 -7.57 13.47
C TYR A 268 -22.58 -6.81 13.45
N SER A 269 -22.62 -5.52 13.80
CA SER A 269 -21.44 -4.62 13.78
C SER A 269 -20.23 -5.15 14.56
N ARG A 270 -20.43 -5.78 15.72
CA ARG A 270 -19.36 -6.37 16.55
C ARG A 270 -18.57 -7.49 15.87
N PHE A 271 -19.17 -8.17 14.90
CA PHE A 271 -18.53 -9.25 14.16
C PHE A 271 -17.83 -8.75 12.90
N TYR A 272 -18.05 -7.50 12.49
CA TYR A 272 -17.56 -6.98 11.21
C TYR A 272 -16.03 -7.01 11.12
N MET A 273 -15.35 -6.40 12.10
CA MET A 273 -13.88 -6.39 12.13
C MET A 273 -13.28 -7.73 12.53
N LEU A 274 -13.96 -8.49 13.40
CA LEU A 274 -13.56 -9.85 13.75
C LEU A 274 -13.51 -10.76 12.51
N MET A 275 -14.55 -10.74 11.67
CA MET A 275 -14.60 -11.55 10.46
C MET A 275 -13.54 -11.13 9.44
N TYR A 276 -13.24 -9.84 9.34
CA TYR A 276 -12.14 -9.38 8.48
C TYR A 276 -10.78 -9.89 8.98
N ALA A 277 -10.53 -9.81 10.29
CA ALA A 277 -9.32 -10.37 10.90
C ALA A 277 -9.23 -11.88 10.69
N ALA A 278 -10.36 -12.60 10.85
CA ALA A 278 -10.44 -14.03 10.63
C ALA A 278 -10.12 -14.41 9.18
N LEU A 279 -10.71 -13.75 8.18
CA LEU A 279 -10.37 -13.98 6.77
C LEU A 279 -8.88 -13.73 6.49
N THR A 280 -8.32 -12.68 7.08
CA THR A 280 -6.90 -12.35 6.90
C THR A 280 -5.99 -13.44 7.46
N TRP A 281 -6.25 -13.93 8.67
CA TRP A 281 -5.38 -14.88 9.37
C TRP A 281 -5.65 -16.35 9.05
N LEU A 282 -6.89 -16.71 8.71
CA LEU A 282 -7.27 -18.09 8.39
C LEU A 282 -7.09 -18.42 6.90
N TYR A 283 -7.23 -17.42 6.02
CA TYR A 283 -7.09 -17.62 4.59
C TYR A 283 -5.88 -16.87 4.01
N PHE A 284 -5.84 -15.54 4.11
CA PHE A 284 -4.92 -14.76 3.29
C PHE A 284 -3.45 -14.95 3.65
N VAL A 285 -3.13 -14.92 4.95
CA VAL A 285 -1.77 -15.14 5.46
C VAL A 285 -1.29 -16.57 5.19
N PRO A 286 -2.03 -17.65 5.55
CA PRO A 286 -1.62 -19.01 5.25
C PRO A 286 -1.43 -19.27 3.76
N GLN A 287 -2.37 -18.81 2.92
CA GLN A 287 -2.28 -18.99 1.47
C GLN A 287 -1.06 -18.29 0.90
N THR A 288 -0.77 -17.06 1.37
CA THR A 288 0.43 -16.33 0.97
C THR A 288 1.70 -17.05 1.40
N TYR A 289 1.75 -17.58 2.61
CA TYR A 289 2.89 -18.33 3.11
C TYR A 289 3.15 -19.60 2.29
N ILE A 290 2.10 -20.34 1.91
CA ILE A 290 2.20 -21.51 1.03
C ILE A 290 2.77 -21.12 -0.33
N ILE A 291 2.24 -20.06 -0.95
CA ILE A 291 2.73 -19.54 -2.24
C ILE A 291 4.20 -19.14 -2.12
N PHE A 292 4.56 -18.41 -1.06
CA PHE A 292 5.93 -17.98 -0.80
C PHE A 292 6.88 -19.15 -0.60
N LYS A 293 6.50 -20.17 0.19
CA LYS A 293 7.33 -21.37 0.44
C LYS A 293 7.56 -22.17 -0.84
N ARG A 294 6.50 -22.39 -1.64
CA ARG A 294 6.59 -23.06 -2.95
C ARG A 294 7.44 -22.26 -3.93
N PHE A 295 7.31 -20.94 -3.93
CA PHE A 295 8.14 -20.06 -4.74
C PHE A 295 9.61 -20.19 -4.35
N LYS A 296 9.91 -20.07 -3.05
CA LYS A 296 11.27 -20.12 -2.53
C LYS A 296 11.96 -21.44 -2.87
N SER A 297 11.29 -22.58 -2.66
CA SER A 297 11.82 -23.92 -2.98
C SER A 297 12.08 -24.16 -4.48
N SER A 298 11.54 -23.33 -5.36
CA SER A 298 11.76 -23.44 -6.81
C SER A 298 12.89 -22.54 -7.32
N TYR A 299 13.37 -21.60 -6.50
CA TYR A 299 14.32 -20.55 -6.87
C TYR A 299 15.60 -20.54 -6.01
N GLU A 300 15.50 -20.98 -4.75
CA GLU A 300 16.60 -21.26 -3.82
C GLU A 300 16.67 -22.77 -3.55
#